data_AF-E2B9C8-F1
#
_entry.id   AF-E2B9C8-F1
#
_cell.length_a   1.000
_cell.length_b   1.000
_cell.length_c   1.000
_cell.angle_alpha   90.00
_cell.angle_beta   90.00
_cell.angle_gamma   90.00
#
_symmetry.space_group_name_H-M   'P 1'
#
loop_
_entity.id
_entity.type
_entity.pdbx_description
1 polymer ?
#
loop_
_entity_poly.entity_id
_entity_poly.type
_entity_poly.pdbx_seq_one_letter_code
_entity_poly.pdbx_strand_id
1 'polypeptide(L)'
;MYSRYNSYVLTKDHYKEAIATSPMFALDCEMCRTTIGDLELTRISIVDEKLNIIYDSLVKPDNEITNYLTCYSGITKEMLEDVTVRLSDVQSVLRTILPPDAILVGQSLNSDLHTLQMMHPYIIDTSVIFNVTGDRYRKTKLRILAQEFLGESIQMNPTGHCSAEDSKASMKLVQLKLANSVNYGDAVLLGDCNMEVLKMKVNTETISQRMLQKLEAKKYAMSIFSHLTKDKTTAAIVGKEEVLSEYAKYLESSSLNVMNDENFTKDDKVSMHF
;
A
#
# COMPACT_ATOMS: atom_id res chain seq x y z
N MET A 1 -22.49 17.31 -7.80
CA MET A 1 -21.91 15.96 -7.82
C MET A 1 -20.56 16.05 -8.54
N TYR A 2 -19.48 15.87 -7.79
CA TYR A 2 -18.03 15.89 -8.09
C TYR A 2 -17.52 16.52 -9.41
N SER A 3 -17.35 17.84 -9.45
CA SER A 3 -16.57 18.52 -10.50
C SER A 3 -15.05 18.32 -10.39
N ARG A 4 -14.57 17.81 -9.24
CA ARG A 4 -13.14 17.77 -8.89
C ARG A 4 -12.28 16.91 -9.81
N TYR A 5 -12.87 15.90 -10.46
CA TYR A 5 -12.15 14.93 -11.28
C TYR A 5 -12.58 14.96 -12.74
N ASN A 6 -13.23 16.03 -13.20
CA ASN A 6 -13.71 16.14 -14.58
C ASN A 6 -12.57 16.09 -15.62
N SER A 7 -11.36 16.49 -15.25
CA SER A 7 -10.19 16.43 -16.13
C SER A 7 -9.49 15.07 -16.14
N TYR A 8 -9.91 14.14 -15.27
CA TYR A 8 -9.21 12.86 -15.14
C TYR A 8 -9.57 11.92 -16.27
N VAL A 9 -8.55 11.24 -16.79
CA VAL A 9 -8.72 10.26 -17.86
C VAL A 9 -8.51 8.84 -17.34
N LEU A 10 -9.23 7.89 -17.91
CA LEU A 10 -9.00 6.48 -17.62
C LEU A 10 -7.76 5.99 -18.37
N THR A 11 -6.97 5.13 -17.74
CA THR A 11 -5.85 4.44 -18.41
C THR A 11 -6.30 3.56 -19.58
N LYS A 12 -7.57 3.13 -19.60
CA LYS A 12 -8.24 2.48 -20.74
C LYS A 12 -9.72 2.82 -20.78
N ASP A 13 -10.27 2.80 -21.99
CA ASP A 13 -11.71 2.98 -22.21
C ASP A 13 -12.50 1.72 -21.82
N HIS A 14 -11.87 0.56 -21.97
CA HIS A 14 -12.44 -0.74 -21.63
C HIS A 14 -11.40 -1.57 -20.87
N TYR A 15 -11.77 -2.09 -19.71
CA TYR A 15 -10.92 -2.94 -18.88
C TYR A 15 -11.30 -4.40 -19.07
N LYS A 16 -10.29 -5.28 -18.98
CA LYS A 16 -10.49 -6.72 -18.85
C LYS A 16 -10.29 -7.08 -17.38
N GLU A 17 -11.02 -8.08 -16.90
CA GLU A 17 -10.84 -8.59 -15.54
C GLU A 17 -9.39 -9.03 -15.33
N ALA A 18 -8.74 -8.51 -14.28
CA ALA A 18 -7.40 -8.91 -13.91
C ALA A 18 -7.39 -10.36 -13.44
N ILE A 19 -6.49 -11.17 -14.00
CA ILE A 19 -6.31 -12.58 -13.69
C ILE A 19 -4.91 -12.83 -13.11
N ALA A 20 -4.64 -14.05 -12.66
CA ALA A 20 -3.36 -14.41 -12.03
C ALA A 20 -2.13 -14.22 -12.94
N THR A 21 -2.32 -14.13 -14.27
CA THR A 21 -1.27 -13.90 -15.26
C THR A 21 -1.30 -12.50 -15.85
N SER A 22 -2.12 -11.60 -15.32
CA SER A 22 -2.18 -10.22 -15.78
C SER A 22 -0.87 -9.49 -15.47
N PRO A 23 -0.32 -8.74 -16.43
CA PRO A 23 1.00 -8.15 -16.31
C PRO A 23 1.02 -6.99 -15.32
N MET A 24 2.06 -6.93 -14.50
CA MET A 24 2.29 -5.83 -13.55
C MET A 24 3.24 -4.78 -14.13
N PHE A 25 2.96 -3.51 -13.84
CA PHE A 25 3.77 -2.37 -14.22
C PHE A 25 4.00 -1.49 -13.01
N ALA A 26 5.26 -1.36 -12.57
CA ALA A 26 5.56 -0.47 -11.46
C ALA A 26 5.80 0.94 -11.98
N LEU A 27 5.22 1.92 -11.30
CA LEU A 27 5.23 3.33 -11.67
C LEU A 27 5.60 4.17 -10.46
N ASP A 28 6.38 5.20 -10.71
CA ASP A 28 6.71 6.25 -9.75
C ASP A 28 6.90 7.57 -10.50
N CYS A 29 6.45 8.66 -9.88
CA CYS A 29 6.53 10.00 -10.42
C CYS A 29 7.33 10.91 -9.50
N GLU A 30 8.14 11.78 -10.11
CA GLU A 30 8.69 12.94 -9.43
C GLU A 30 7.78 14.15 -9.70
N MET A 31 7.62 15.00 -8.68
CA MET A 31 6.72 16.15 -8.75
C MET A 31 7.39 17.45 -8.33
N CYS A 32 6.77 18.56 -8.71
CA CYS A 32 7.10 19.90 -8.25
C CYS A 32 5.85 20.62 -7.72
N ARG A 33 6.03 21.77 -7.07
CA ARG A 33 4.95 22.71 -6.76
C ARG A 33 4.89 23.81 -7.81
N THR A 34 3.68 24.17 -8.21
CA THR A 34 3.41 25.22 -9.18
C THR A 34 2.61 26.37 -8.56
N THR A 35 2.27 27.37 -9.36
CA THR A 35 1.49 28.55 -8.94
C THR A 35 0.07 28.22 -8.50
N ILE A 36 -0.49 27.08 -8.91
CA ILE A 36 -1.82 26.62 -8.47
C ILE A 36 -1.81 26.04 -7.05
N GLY A 37 -0.62 25.82 -6.47
CA GLY A 37 -0.45 25.35 -5.09
C GLY A 37 -0.45 23.83 -4.91
N ASP A 38 -0.86 23.07 -5.93
CA ASP A 38 -0.83 21.61 -5.96
C ASP A 38 0.50 21.05 -6.52
N LEU A 39 0.68 19.73 -6.40
CA LEU A 39 1.80 19.03 -7.00
C LEU A 39 1.52 18.70 -8.46
N GLU A 40 2.51 18.92 -9.32
CA GLU A 40 2.44 18.58 -10.75
C GLU A 40 3.63 17.72 -11.19
N LEU A 41 3.37 16.87 -12.19
CA LEU A 41 4.30 15.89 -12.71
C LEU A 41 5.53 16.54 -13.37
N THR A 42 6.72 16.11 -12.99
CA THR A 42 7.99 16.53 -13.61
C THR A 42 8.82 15.38 -14.15
N ARG A 43 8.62 14.16 -13.65
CA ARG A 43 9.19 12.94 -14.23
C ARG A 43 8.28 11.76 -13.95
N ILE A 44 8.27 10.80 -14.84
CA ILE A 44 7.62 9.50 -14.64
C ILE A 44 8.58 8.40 -15.09
N SER A 45 8.64 7.32 -14.31
CA SER A 45 9.29 6.07 -14.71
C SER A 45 8.29 4.92 -14.59
N ILE A 46 8.38 3.97 -15.53
CA ILE A 46 7.60 2.75 -15.54
C ILE A 46 8.52 1.58 -15.84
N VAL A 47 8.38 0.53 -15.04
CA VAL A 47 9.13 -0.70 -15.20
C VAL A 47 8.21 -1.91 -15.32
N ASP A 48 8.64 -2.88 -16.13
CA ASP A 48 7.97 -4.17 -16.25
C ASP A 48 8.33 -5.13 -15.09
N GLU A 49 7.71 -6.31 -15.07
CA GLU A 49 8.00 -7.37 -14.09
C GLU A 49 9.45 -7.88 -14.13
N LYS A 50 10.15 -7.68 -15.25
CA LYS A 50 11.56 -8.04 -15.41
C LYS A 50 12.49 -6.91 -14.96
N LEU A 51 11.94 -5.84 -14.39
CA LEU A 51 12.65 -4.64 -13.94
C LEU A 51 13.28 -3.84 -15.09
N ASN A 52 12.84 -4.03 -16.32
CA ASN A 52 13.23 -3.20 -17.45
C ASN A 52 12.44 -1.90 -17.41
N ILE A 53 13.12 -0.79 -17.69
CA ILE A 53 12.45 0.50 -17.87
C ILE A 53 11.77 0.48 -19.24
N ILE A 54 10.44 0.54 -19.25
CA ILE A 54 9.64 0.57 -20.47
C ILE A 54 9.25 2.00 -20.87
N TYR A 55 9.29 2.92 -19.90
CA TYR A 55 9.07 4.33 -20.12
C TYR A 55 9.77 5.14 -19.02
N ASP A 56 10.53 6.16 -19.40
CA ASP A 56 11.10 7.16 -18.49
C ASP A 56 11.12 8.49 -19.23
N SER A 57 10.47 9.51 -18.67
CA SER A 57 10.39 10.82 -19.31
C SER A 57 10.34 11.94 -18.29
N LEU A 58 11.09 13.00 -18.57
CA LEU A 58 10.83 14.30 -17.98
C LEU A 58 9.55 14.89 -18.58
N VAL A 59 8.87 15.70 -17.78
CA VAL A 59 7.60 16.33 -18.13
C VAL A 59 7.68 17.79 -17.70
N LYS A 60 7.22 18.70 -18.56
CA LYS A 60 7.13 20.12 -18.23
C LYS A 60 5.70 20.45 -17.83
N PRO A 61 5.44 20.81 -16.56
CA PRO A 61 4.16 21.33 -16.11
C PRO A 61 3.68 22.51 -16.98
N ASP A 62 2.37 22.63 -17.13
CA ASP A 62 1.76 23.76 -17.86
C ASP A 62 1.79 25.04 -17.02
N ASN A 63 1.66 24.89 -15.70
CA ASN A 63 1.77 25.99 -14.76
C ASN A 63 3.23 26.28 -14.40
N GLU A 64 3.51 27.54 -14.04
CA GLU A 64 4.83 27.96 -13.61
C GLU A 64 5.25 27.25 -12.31
N ILE A 65 6.45 26.67 -12.31
CA ILE A 65 7.03 25.96 -11.17
C ILE A 65 7.51 26.98 -10.14
N THR A 66 6.95 26.91 -8.93
CA THR A 66 7.36 27.74 -7.78
C THR A 66 8.43 27.05 -6.92
N ASN A 67 8.42 25.72 -6.88
CA ASN A 67 9.42 24.93 -6.18
C ASN A 67 9.60 23.54 -6.82
N TYR A 68 10.81 23.26 -7.29
CA TYR A 68 11.16 21.98 -7.94
C TYR A 68 11.17 20.78 -6.99
N LEU A 69 11.19 21.02 -5.68
CA LEU A 69 11.33 20.00 -4.65
C LEU A 69 12.59 19.13 -4.83
N THR A 70 13.68 19.70 -5.37
CA THR A 70 14.87 18.96 -5.82
C THR A 70 15.41 17.98 -4.79
N CYS A 71 15.43 18.34 -3.50
CA CYS A 71 15.89 17.44 -2.43
C CYS A 71 15.07 16.15 -2.28
N TYR A 72 13.85 16.12 -2.82
CA TYR A 72 13.00 14.94 -2.92
C TYR A 72 12.95 14.42 -4.36
N SER A 73 12.75 15.30 -5.35
CA SER A 73 12.42 14.93 -6.73
C SER A 73 13.62 14.63 -7.62
N GLY A 74 14.82 15.12 -7.26
CA GLY A 74 15.97 15.08 -8.16
C GLY A 74 15.91 16.07 -9.32
N ILE A 75 14.80 16.81 -9.48
CA ILE A 75 14.56 17.66 -10.64
C ILE A 75 15.15 19.05 -10.42
N THR A 76 15.85 19.55 -11.44
CA THR A 76 16.36 20.93 -11.49
C THR A 76 15.69 21.73 -12.60
N LYS A 77 15.85 23.05 -12.56
CA LYS A 77 15.33 23.95 -13.60
C LYS A 77 15.95 23.65 -14.97
N GLU A 78 17.25 23.40 -14.98
CA GLU A 78 18.04 23.13 -16.19
C GLU A 78 17.58 21.84 -16.86
N MET A 79 17.19 20.82 -16.08
CA MET A 79 16.63 19.57 -16.63
C MET A 79 15.33 19.79 -17.40
N LEU A 80 14.52 20.79 -17.04
CA LEU A 80 13.20 21.06 -17.65
C LEU A 80 13.20 22.20 -18.68
N GLU A 81 14.35 22.84 -18.94
CA GLU A 81 14.44 24.01 -19.81
C GLU A 81 13.94 23.68 -21.22
N ASP A 82 14.52 22.64 -21.83
CA ASP A 82 14.22 22.19 -23.19
C ASP A 82 13.18 21.07 -23.28
N VAL A 83 12.58 20.67 -22.16
CA VAL A 83 11.56 19.60 -22.15
C VAL A 83 10.27 20.12 -22.79
N THR A 84 9.80 19.39 -23.80
CA THR A 84 8.55 19.70 -24.51
C THR A 84 7.39 18.78 -24.14
N VAL A 85 7.69 17.61 -23.58
CA VAL A 85 6.70 16.61 -23.16
C VAL A 85 5.79 17.18 -22.09
N ARG A 86 4.48 17.06 -22.31
CA ARG A 86 3.42 17.50 -21.40
C ARG A 86 2.67 16.32 -20.79
N LEU A 87 1.81 16.63 -19.82
CA LEU A 87 0.98 15.64 -19.16
C LEU A 87 0.13 14.83 -20.15
N SER A 88 -0.45 15.48 -21.16
CA SER A 88 -1.26 14.82 -22.19
C SER A 88 -0.47 13.81 -23.03
N ASP A 89 0.81 14.06 -23.27
CA ASP A 89 1.69 13.15 -23.99
C ASP A 89 1.94 11.89 -23.15
N VAL A 90 2.24 12.07 -21.86
CA VAL A 90 2.40 10.96 -20.91
C VAL A 90 1.13 10.13 -20.80
N GLN A 91 -0.03 10.77 -20.65
CA GLN A 91 -1.32 10.08 -20.60
C GLN A 91 -1.57 9.25 -21.87
N SER A 92 -1.24 9.81 -23.05
CA SER A 92 -1.38 9.11 -24.33
C SER A 92 -0.44 7.90 -24.43
N VAL A 93 0.81 8.03 -23.96
CA VAL A 93 1.76 6.93 -23.90
C VAL A 93 1.26 5.84 -22.95
N LEU A 94 0.85 6.19 -21.74
CA LEU A 94 0.31 5.26 -20.74
C LEU A 94 -0.88 4.47 -21.27
N ARG A 95 -1.84 5.15 -21.91
CA ARG A 95 -2.98 4.52 -22.57
C ARG A 95 -2.58 3.60 -23.72
N THR A 96 -1.39 3.79 -24.30
CA THR A 96 -0.88 2.93 -25.38
C THR A 96 -0.17 1.70 -24.84
N ILE A 97 0.75 1.87 -23.88
CA ILE A 97 1.65 0.80 -23.43
C ILE A 97 1.01 -0.16 -22.42
N LEU A 98 0.08 0.32 -21.59
CA LEU A 98 -0.58 -0.54 -20.60
C LEU A 98 -1.64 -1.40 -21.32
N PRO A 99 -1.77 -2.71 -21.05
CA PRO A 99 -2.90 -3.51 -21.52
C PRO A 99 -4.19 -3.27 -20.69
N PRO A 100 -5.38 -3.71 -21.17
CA PRO A 100 -6.66 -3.57 -20.46
C PRO A 100 -6.78 -4.25 -19.10
N ASP A 101 -5.93 -5.23 -18.82
CA ASP A 101 -5.84 -5.97 -17.56
C ASP A 101 -4.53 -5.65 -16.80
N ALA A 102 -3.82 -4.58 -17.18
CA ALA A 102 -2.61 -4.15 -16.48
C ALA A 102 -2.87 -3.95 -14.98
N ILE A 103 -1.90 -4.31 -14.15
CA ILE A 103 -1.90 -4.03 -12.71
C ILE A 103 -0.81 -3.01 -12.42
N LEU A 104 -1.17 -1.84 -11.89
CA LEU A 104 -0.19 -0.85 -11.46
C LEU A 104 0.38 -1.20 -10.08
N VAL A 105 1.70 -1.11 -9.97
CA VAL A 105 2.46 -1.33 -8.74
C VAL A 105 3.18 -0.04 -8.36
N GLY A 106 3.27 0.28 -7.07
CA GLY A 106 4.02 1.45 -6.63
C GLY A 106 3.81 1.75 -5.16
N GLN A 107 4.41 2.84 -4.69
CA GLN A 107 4.32 3.28 -3.30
C GLN A 107 3.46 4.54 -3.17
N SER A 108 2.32 4.47 -2.50
CA SER A 108 1.41 5.61 -2.34
C SER A 108 0.95 6.22 -3.67
N LEU A 109 0.57 5.34 -4.60
CA LEU A 109 0.17 5.68 -5.98
C LEU A 109 -1.00 6.67 -6.08
N ASN A 110 -1.69 6.93 -4.97
CA ASN A 110 -2.69 8.00 -4.91
C ASN A 110 -2.09 9.36 -5.30
N SER A 111 -0.83 9.64 -4.97
CA SER A 111 -0.17 10.90 -5.30
C SER A 111 0.20 10.94 -6.78
N ASP A 112 0.77 9.84 -7.29
CA ASP A 112 1.17 9.69 -8.69
C ASP A 112 -0.03 9.77 -9.64
N LEU A 113 -1.10 9.02 -9.37
CA LEU A 113 -2.31 9.04 -10.19
C LEU A 113 -3.01 10.40 -10.12
N HIS A 114 -2.86 11.13 -9.01
CA HIS A 114 -3.39 12.48 -8.88
C HIS A 114 -2.65 13.48 -9.78
N THR A 115 -1.31 13.46 -9.78
CA THR A 115 -0.51 14.35 -10.63
C THR A 115 -0.57 13.94 -12.11
N LEU A 116 -0.77 12.65 -12.38
CA LEU A 116 -1.07 12.15 -13.72
C LEU A 116 -2.48 12.51 -14.20
N GLN A 117 -3.38 12.93 -13.30
CA GLN A 117 -4.80 13.09 -13.58
C GLN A 117 -5.39 11.85 -14.27
N MET A 118 -5.02 10.66 -13.77
CA MET A 118 -5.49 9.39 -14.32
C MET A 118 -6.19 8.53 -13.27
N MET A 119 -7.11 7.70 -13.74
CA MET A 119 -7.76 6.67 -12.93
C MET A 119 -7.47 5.28 -13.50
N HIS A 120 -7.15 4.35 -12.62
CA HIS A 120 -6.84 2.96 -12.94
C HIS A 120 -7.41 2.03 -11.86
N PRO A 121 -8.10 0.92 -12.22
CA PRO A 121 -8.80 0.09 -11.24
C PRO A 121 -7.92 -0.94 -10.53
N TYR A 122 -6.86 -1.45 -11.16
CA TYR A 122 -6.06 -2.57 -10.64
C TYR A 122 -4.75 -2.08 -10.06
N ILE A 123 -4.71 -1.87 -8.74
CA ILE A 123 -3.56 -1.27 -8.06
C ILE A 123 -3.09 -2.18 -6.94
N ILE A 124 -1.78 -2.42 -6.90
CA ILE A 124 -1.06 -3.00 -5.77
C ILE A 124 -0.13 -1.92 -5.19
N ASP A 125 -0.56 -1.31 -4.10
CA ASP A 125 0.20 -0.25 -3.43
C ASP A 125 1.04 -0.82 -2.28
N THR A 126 2.36 -0.74 -2.37
CA THR A 126 3.29 -1.24 -1.35
C THR A 126 3.11 -0.55 0.00
N SER A 127 2.64 0.70 0.02
CA SER A 127 2.34 1.43 1.26
C SER A 127 1.12 0.90 2.00
N VAL A 128 0.28 0.09 1.33
CA VAL A 128 -0.95 -0.49 1.87
C VAL A 128 -0.75 -1.96 2.23
N ILE A 129 -0.09 -2.73 1.37
CA ILE A 129 0.06 -4.18 1.54
C ILE A 129 1.21 -4.55 2.49
N PHE A 130 2.14 -3.62 2.76
CA PHE A 130 3.13 -3.76 3.81
C PHE A 130 2.77 -2.85 5.00
N ASN A 131 2.86 -3.42 6.19
CA ASN A 131 2.62 -2.69 7.42
C ASN A 131 3.55 -3.24 8.51
N VAL A 132 4.65 -2.54 8.80
CA VAL A 132 5.57 -2.97 9.86
C VAL A 132 5.18 -2.43 11.24
N THR A 133 4.28 -1.45 11.28
CA THR A 133 3.92 -0.70 12.49
C THR A 133 2.78 -1.35 13.29
N GLY A 134 1.99 -2.21 12.67
CA GLY A 134 0.72 -2.72 13.20
C GLY A 134 -0.44 -1.71 13.11
N ASP A 135 -0.23 -0.54 12.52
CA ASP A 135 -1.23 0.53 12.41
C ASP A 135 -1.52 0.86 10.94
N ARG A 136 -2.74 0.56 10.48
CA ARG A 136 -3.18 0.80 9.09
C ARG A 136 -3.15 2.28 8.69
N TYR A 137 -3.19 3.21 9.65
CA TYR A 137 -3.11 4.64 9.36
C TYR A 137 -1.66 5.13 9.17
N ARG A 138 -0.66 4.29 9.51
CA ARG A 138 0.76 4.61 9.36
C ARG A 138 1.39 3.85 8.20
N LYS A 139 1.60 4.56 7.09
CA LYS A 139 2.31 4.05 5.92
C LYS A 139 3.83 3.99 6.19
N THR A 140 4.44 2.85 5.92
CA THR A 140 5.89 2.68 6.02
C THR A 140 6.56 3.22 4.76
N LYS A 141 7.66 3.97 4.91
CA LYS A 141 8.38 4.55 3.76
C LYS A 141 9.01 3.46 2.89
N LEU A 142 9.03 3.66 1.56
CA LEU A 142 9.62 2.71 0.61
C LEU A 142 11.07 2.36 0.98
N ARG A 143 11.90 3.35 1.32
CA ARG A 143 13.28 3.13 1.76
C ARG A 143 13.41 2.16 2.93
N ILE A 144 12.49 2.23 3.91
CA ILE A 144 12.49 1.31 5.05
C ILE A 144 12.09 -0.09 4.57
N LEU A 145 11.05 -0.20 3.73
CA LEU A 145 10.62 -1.48 3.18
C LEU A 145 11.70 -2.15 2.34
N ALA A 146 12.37 -1.40 1.46
CA ALA A 146 13.46 -1.91 0.63
C ALA A 146 14.63 -2.39 1.50
N GLN A 147 15.03 -1.60 2.51
CA GLN A 147 16.11 -1.99 3.41
C GLN A 147 15.76 -3.23 4.22
N GLU A 148 14.54 -3.31 4.74
CA GLU A 148 14.12 -4.42 5.59
C GLU A 148 13.90 -5.71 4.80
N PHE A 149 13.15 -5.65 3.71
CA PHE A 149 12.68 -6.85 3.02
C PHE A 149 13.57 -7.26 1.84
N LEU A 150 14.25 -6.31 1.19
CA LEU A 150 15.15 -6.59 0.07
C LEU A 150 16.64 -6.54 0.47
N GLY A 151 16.97 -5.91 1.60
CA GLY A 151 18.36 -5.63 1.96
C GLY A 151 19.01 -4.55 1.09
N GLU A 152 18.19 -3.75 0.38
CA GLU A 152 18.65 -2.74 -0.57
C GLU A 152 18.58 -1.34 0.05
N SER A 153 19.66 -0.58 -0.06
CA SER A 153 19.69 0.84 0.32
C SER A 153 19.38 1.71 -0.90
N ILE A 154 18.14 2.18 -0.99
CA ILE A 154 17.64 3.07 -2.05
C ILE A 154 17.53 4.52 -1.55
N GLN A 155 17.32 5.48 -2.46
CA GLN A 155 17.16 6.90 -2.14
C GLN A 155 18.35 7.47 -1.34
N MET A 156 19.56 6.99 -1.66
CA MET A 156 20.80 7.38 -0.98
C MET A 156 21.42 8.67 -1.55
N ASN A 157 20.93 9.14 -2.70
CA ASN A 157 21.45 10.32 -3.34
C ASN A 157 20.96 11.60 -2.62
N PRO A 158 21.86 12.48 -2.15
CA PRO A 158 21.47 13.74 -1.51
C PRO A 158 20.77 14.72 -2.46
N THR A 159 20.91 14.54 -3.78
CA THR A 159 20.31 15.44 -4.76
C THR A 159 18.85 15.12 -5.10
N GLY A 160 18.23 14.12 -4.46
CA GLY A 160 16.85 13.71 -4.67
C GLY A 160 16.70 12.24 -5.08
N HIS A 161 15.46 11.80 -5.23
CA HIS A 161 15.11 10.42 -5.55
C HIS A 161 15.24 10.12 -7.04
N CYS A 162 15.13 8.84 -7.36
CA CYS A 162 15.14 8.33 -8.72
C CYS A 162 13.90 7.47 -8.92
N SER A 163 12.89 8.02 -9.58
CA SER A 163 11.66 7.27 -9.91
C SER A 163 11.87 5.88 -10.51
N ALA A 164 12.92 5.67 -11.32
CA ALA A 164 13.24 4.34 -11.83
C ALA A 164 13.74 3.37 -10.74
N GLU A 165 14.51 3.85 -9.76
CA GLU A 165 14.92 3.07 -8.58
C GLU A 165 13.70 2.71 -7.72
N ASP A 166 12.84 3.69 -7.46
CA ASP A 166 11.66 3.55 -6.60
C ASP A 166 10.60 2.62 -7.24
N SER A 167 10.40 2.72 -8.55
CA SER A 167 9.55 1.79 -9.32
C SER A 167 10.06 0.35 -9.22
N LYS A 168 11.38 0.14 -9.38
CA LYS A 168 12.00 -1.19 -9.28
C LYS A 168 11.89 -1.76 -7.87
N ALA A 169 12.15 -0.95 -6.85
CA ALA A 169 12.01 -1.37 -5.45
C ALA A 169 10.57 -1.78 -5.14
N SER A 170 9.58 -1.01 -5.61
CA SER A 170 8.16 -1.34 -5.44
C SER A 170 7.79 -2.66 -6.13
N MET A 171 8.24 -2.87 -7.37
CA MET A 171 8.04 -4.14 -8.09
C MET A 171 8.64 -5.32 -7.34
N LYS A 172 9.90 -5.22 -6.90
CA LYS A 172 10.58 -6.27 -6.13
C LYS A 172 9.85 -6.61 -4.83
N LEU A 173 9.34 -5.61 -4.11
CA LEU A 173 8.57 -5.82 -2.88
C LEU A 173 7.27 -6.60 -3.14
N VAL A 174 6.54 -6.26 -4.21
CA VAL A 174 5.33 -6.99 -4.60
C VAL A 174 5.66 -8.43 -4.99
N GLN A 175 6.67 -8.63 -5.83
CA GLN A 175 7.13 -9.97 -6.23
C GLN A 175 7.55 -10.81 -5.02
N LEU A 176 8.28 -10.21 -4.06
CA LEU A 176 8.66 -10.88 -2.82
C LEU A 176 7.44 -11.29 -2.00
N LYS A 177 6.45 -10.41 -1.84
CA LYS A 177 5.22 -10.72 -1.10
C LYS A 177 4.45 -11.86 -1.77
N LEU A 178 4.29 -11.81 -3.10
CA LEU A 178 3.60 -12.83 -3.89
C LEU A 178 4.32 -14.19 -3.85
N ALA A 179 5.66 -14.20 -3.85
CA ALA A 179 6.46 -15.41 -3.72
C ALA A 179 6.38 -16.07 -2.33
N ASN A 180 5.93 -15.34 -1.31
CA ASN A 180 5.77 -15.85 0.06
C ASN A 180 4.30 -16.09 0.41
N SER A 181 3.57 -15.06 0.80
CA SER A 181 2.15 -15.14 1.15
C SER A 181 1.51 -13.76 1.21
N VAL A 182 0.18 -13.72 1.14
CA VAL A 182 -0.60 -12.47 1.28
C VAL A 182 -0.38 -11.76 2.64
N ASN A 183 0.02 -12.50 3.68
CA ASN A 183 0.28 -11.94 5.01
C ASN A 183 1.71 -11.45 5.20
N TYR A 184 2.63 -11.82 4.30
CA TYR A 184 4.05 -11.48 4.40
C TYR A 184 4.26 -9.96 4.52
N GLY A 185 5.04 -9.51 5.50
CA GLY A 185 5.29 -8.08 5.72
C GLY A 185 4.12 -7.24 6.24
N ASP A 186 3.03 -7.88 6.72
CA ASP A 186 1.86 -7.18 7.27
C ASP A 186 1.59 -7.56 8.74
N ALA A 187 2.05 -6.71 9.66
CA ALA A 187 1.89 -6.84 11.09
C ALA A 187 0.43 -6.82 11.54
N VAL A 188 -0.48 -6.22 10.78
CA VAL A 188 -1.91 -6.22 11.11
C VAL A 188 -2.53 -7.58 10.83
N LEU A 189 -2.06 -8.28 9.78
CA LEU A 189 -2.54 -9.62 9.44
C LEU A 189 -1.88 -10.71 10.29
N LEU A 190 -0.59 -10.55 10.62
CA LEU A 190 0.17 -11.49 11.44
C LEU A 190 -0.03 -11.24 12.95
N GLY A 191 -0.49 -10.03 13.31
CA GLY A 191 -0.66 -9.55 14.68
C GLY A 191 0.66 -9.45 15.45
N ASP A 192 1.77 -9.18 14.75
CA ASP A 192 3.11 -9.07 15.32
C ASP A 192 3.92 -8.02 14.55
N CYS A 193 4.62 -7.13 15.26
CA CYS A 193 5.46 -6.09 14.67
C CYS A 193 6.94 -6.51 14.57
N ASN A 194 7.29 -7.73 14.98
CA ASN A 194 8.64 -8.24 14.91
C ASN A 194 9.04 -8.56 13.46
N MET A 195 10.14 -7.95 12.99
CA MET A 195 10.62 -8.11 11.62
C MET A 195 10.99 -9.55 11.25
N GLU A 196 11.46 -10.37 12.18
CA GLU A 196 11.74 -11.79 11.93
C GLU A 196 10.46 -12.54 11.57
N VAL A 197 9.37 -12.26 12.30
CA VAL A 197 8.04 -12.83 12.03
C VAL A 197 7.49 -12.33 10.71
N LEU A 198 7.62 -11.03 10.44
CA LEU A 198 7.18 -10.40 9.19
C LEU A 198 7.93 -10.94 7.95
N LYS A 199 9.19 -11.34 8.12
CA LYS A 199 10.06 -11.89 7.08
C LYS A 199 10.04 -13.41 7.02
N MET A 200 9.26 -14.11 7.85
CA MET A 200 9.24 -15.58 7.86
C MET A 200 9.04 -16.11 6.44
N LYS A 201 10.11 -16.66 5.88
CA LYS A 201 10.05 -17.52 4.71
C LYS A 201 9.16 -18.66 5.14
N VAL A 202 7.95 -18.72 4.62
CA VAL A 202 7.17 -19.93 4.74
C VAL A 202 7.92 -20.97 3.91
N ASN A 203 8.88 -21.68 4.53
CA ASN A 203 9.27 -23.00 4.06
C ASN A 203 7.96 -23.77 4.05
N THR A 204 7.42 -23.97 2.86
CA THR A 204 6.07 -24.47 2.58
C THR A 204 5.84 -25.89 3.08
N GLU A 205 6.82 -26.49 3.76
CA GLU A 205 6.77 -27.85 4.29
C GLU A 205 6.46 -27.92 5.81
N THR A 206 6.36 -26.81 6.54
CA THR A 206 6.23 -26.89 8.02
C THR A 206 5.27 -25.90 8.67
N ILE A 207 4.24 -25.41 7.97
CA ILE A 207 3.11 -24.78 8.69
C ILE A 207 2.07 -25.87 8.98
N SER A 208 2.07 -26.36 10.22
CA SER A 208 1.00 -27.24 10.69
C SER A 208 -0.36 -26.56 10.53
N GLN A 209 -1.39 -27.29 10.11
CA GLN A 209 -2.79 -26.82 10.00
C GLN A 209 -3.26 -26.04 11.25
N ARG A 210 -2.71 -26.41 12.42
CA ARG A 210 -2.97 -25.77 13.71
C ARG A 210 -2.48 -24.33 13.80
N MET A 211 -1.38 -23.98 13.12
CA MET A 211 -0.89 -22.61 13.04
C MET A 211 -1.67 -21.75 12.05
N LEU A 212 -2.10 -22.33 10.92
CA LEU A 212 -3.01 -21.67 9.97
C LEU A 212 -4.35 -21.32 10.62
N GLN A 213 -4.96 -22.27 11.34
CA GLN A 213 -6.17 -22.02 12.13
C GLN A 213 -5.96 -20.96 13.21
N LYS A 214 -4.81 -20.98 13.90
CA LYS A 214 -4.47 -19.94 14.89
C LYS A 214 -4.28 -18.55 14.27
N LEU A 215 -3.70 -18.47 13.08
CA LEU A 215 -3.52 -17.19 12.34
C LEU A 215 -4.87 -16.64 11.86
N GLU A 216 -5.74 -17.51 11.34
CA GLU A 216 -7.11 -17.12 10.99
C GLU A 216 -7.90 -16.68 12.23
N ALA A 217 -7.86 -17.46 13.31
CA ALA A 217 -8.52 -17.11 14.57
C ALA A 217 -8.01 -15.76 15.13
N LYS A 218 -6.68 -15.53 15.10
CA LYS A 218 -6.07 -14.26 15.50
C LYS A 218 -6.52 -13.08 14.63
N LYS A 219 -6.61 -13.27 13.31
CA LYS A 219 -7.11 -12.26 12.36
C LYS A 219 -8.55 -11.86 12.66
N TYR A 220 -9.44 -12.83 12.87
CA TYR A 220 -10.84 -12.56 13.20
C TYR A 220 -11.00 -11.93 14.59
N ALA A 221 -10.25 -12.42 15.58
CA ALA A 221 -10.21 -11.84 16.92
C ALA A 221 -9.84 -10.36 16.85
N MET A 222 -8.66 -10.04 16.31
CA MET A 222 -8.14 -8.68 16.26
C MET A 222 -9.04 -7.73 15.46
N SER A 223 -9.72 -8.22 14.41
CA SER A 223 -10.65 -7.40 13.62
C SER A 223 -11.89 -6.97 14.43
N ILE A 224 -12.46 -7.86 15.25
CA ILE A 224 -13.61 -7.55 16.11
C ILE A 224 -13.17 -6.61 17.24
N PHE A 225 -12.06 -6.93 17.91
CA PHE A 225 -11.59 -6.17 19.07
C PHE A 225 -11.04 -4.78 18.73
N SER A 226 -10.43 -4.61 17.56
CA SER A 226 -9.95 -3.31 17.10
C SER A 226 -11.06 -2.31 16.78
N HIS A 227 -12.28 -2.77 16.48
CA HIS A 227 -13.44 -1.88 16.37
C HIS A 227 -13.93 -1.42 17.74
N LEU A 228 -13.90 -2.31 18.73
CA LEU A 228 -14.34 -2.01 20.11
C LEU A 228 -13.47 -0.95 20.80
N THR A 229 -12.17 -0.90 20.49
CA THR A 229 -11.25 0.08 21.09
C THR A 229 -11.37 1.49 20.54
N LYS A 230 -11.99 1.68 19.36
CA LYS A 230 -12.10 3.01 18.73
C LYS A 230 -13.19 3.88 19.34
N ASP A 231 -14.31 3.27 19.75
CA ASP A 231 -15.49 4.03 20.19
C ASP A 231 -15.63 4.13 21.72
N LYS A 232 -14.67 3.62 22.51
CA LYS A 232 -14.72 3.59 23.99
C LYS A 232 -16.04 2.99 24.53
N THR A 233 -16.68 2.11 23.77
CA THR A 233 -17.91 1.43 24.18
C THR A 233 -17.58 0.11 24.87
N THR A 234 -18.38 -0.25 25.86
CA THR A 234 -18.31 -1.56 26.50
C THR A 234 -19.06 -2.56 25.65
N ALA A 235 -18.45 -3.70 25.34
CA ALA A 235 -19.10 -4.79 24.61
C ALA A 235 -19.00 -6.10 25.38
N ALA A 236 -20.09 -6.87 25.38
CA ALA A 236 -20.15 -8.20 25.96
C ALA A 236 -19.97 -9.24 24.85
N ILE A 237 -19.09 -10.22 25.09
CA ILE A 237 -18.88 -11.35 24.18
C ILE A 237 -19.30 -12.62 24.90
N VAL A 238 -20.25 -13.33 24.30
CA VAL A 238 -20.81 -14.57 24.84
C VAL A 238 -20.44 -15.71 23.90
N GLY A 239 -19.85 -16.76 24.46
CA GLY A 239 -19.38 -17.92 23.72
C GLY A 239 -19.12 -19.09 24.64
N LYS A 240 -18.81 -20.26 24.07
CA LYS A 240 -18.39 -21.42 24.86
C LYS A 240 -17.03 -21.13 25.51
N GLU A 241 -16.85 -21.58 26.75
CA GLU A 241 -15.65 -21.33 27.55
C GLU A 241 -14.36 -21.77 26.84
N GLU A 242 -14.39 -22.91 26.15
CA GLU A 242 -13.27 -23.42 25.33
C GLU A 242 -12.88 -22.44 24.22
N VAL A 243 -13.87 -21.84 23.55
CA VAL A 243 -13.66 -20.87 22.46
C VAL A 243 -13.19 -19.54 23.04
N LEU A 244 -13.85 -19.03 24.08
CA LEU A 244 -13.48 -17.77 24.71
C LEU A 244 -12.08 -17.80 25.31
N SER A 245 -11.68 -18.93 25.90
CA SER A 245 -10.34 -19.13 26.46
C SER A 245 -9.24 -19.15 25.41
N GLU A 246 -9.54 -19.56 24.17
CA GLU A 246 -8.60 -19.46 23.05
C GLU A 246 -8.46 -18.01 22.57
N TYR A 247 -9.57 -17.27 22.49
CA TYR A 247 -9.60 -15.87 22.07
C TYR A 247 -9.03 -14.90 23.12
N ALA A 248 -9.20 -15.20 24.41
CA ALA A 248 -8.68 -14.41 25.54
C ALA A 248 -7.16 -14.24 25.52
N LYS A 249 -6.42 -15.26 25.04
CA LYS A 249 -4.95 -15.21 24.87
C LYS A 249 -4.49 -14.12 23.89
N TYR A 250 -5.35 -13.75 22.93
CA TYR A 250 -5.07 -12.69 21.98
C TYR A 250 -5.51 -11.31 22.50
N LEU A 251 -6.31 -11.27 23.56
CA LEU A 251 -6.77 -10.04 24.22
C LEU A 251 -5.76 -9.50 25.23
N GLU A 252 -4.97 -10.35 25.87
CA GLU A 252 -3.91 -9.95 26.81
C GLU A 252 -2.84 -9.04 26.15
N SER A 253 -2.67 -9.13 24.83
CA SER A 253 -1.78 -8.25 24.06
C SER A 253 -2.40 -6.90 23.67
N SER A 254 -3.66 -6.66 24.01
CA SER A 254 -4.41 -5.45 23.65
C SER A 254 -4.73 -4.60 24.89
N SER A 255 -4.88 -3.29 24.73
CA SER A 255 -5.19 -2.33 25.80
C SER A 255 -6.61 -2.46 26.38
N LEU A 256 -7.26 -3.62 26.20
CA LEU A 256 -8.64 -3.91 26.61
C LEU A 256 -8.65 -4.48 28.03
N ASN A 257 -9.39 -3.85 28.93
CA ASN A 257 -9.69 -4.43 30.24
C ASN A 257 -10.77 -5.49 30.08
N VAL A 258 -10.36 -6.76 30.11
CA VAL A 258 -11.27 -7.91 30.08
C VAL A 258 -11.68 -8.25 31.50
N MET A 259 -12.99 -8.30 31.76
CA MET A 259 -13.56 -8.74 33.04
C MET A 259 -14.45 -9.96 32.77
N ASN A 260 -14.27 -11.01 33.57
CA ASN A 260 -15.17 -12.16 33.55
C ASN A 260 -16.37 -11.87 34.45
N ASP A 261 -17.57 -12.15 33.96
CA ASP A 261 -18.78 -12.16 34.79
C ASP A 261 -19.12 -13.61 35.14
N GLU A 262 -18.65 -14.05 36.31
CA GLU A 262 -18.90 -15.42 36.81
C GLU A 262 -20.37 -15.69 37.14
N ASN A 263 -21.21 -14.65 37.18
CA ASN A 263 -22.63 -14.76 37.47
C ASN A 263 -23.51 -14.78 36.21
N PHE A 264 -22.92 -14.71 35.01
CA PHE A 264 -23.67 -14.75 33.76
C PHE A 264 -24.23 -16.15 33.51
N THR A 265 -25.55 -16.25 33.48
CA THR A 265 -26.32 -17.49 33.28
C THR A 265 -26.99 -17.50 31.90
N LYS A 266 -27.41 -18.69 31.45
CA LYS A 266 -28.11 -18.88 30.17
C LYS A 266 -29.43 -18.09 30.05
N ASP A 267 -29.99 -17.67 31.19
CA ASP A 267 -31.28 -16.98 31.26
C ASP A 267 -31.11 -15.45 31.29
N ASP A 268 -29.87 -14.96 31.35
CA ASP A 268 -29.56 -13.54 31.27
C ASP A 268 -29.76 -12.99 29.86
N LYS A 269 -30.39 -11.82 29.79
CA LYS A 269 -30.70 -11.15 28.53
C LYS A 269 -29.64 -10.09 28.23
N VAL A 270 -28.96 -10.24 27.10
CA VAL A 270 -28.10 -9.18 26.55
C VAL A 270 -28.97 -8.20 25.76
N SER A 271 -29.20 -7.01 26.31
CA SER A 271 -29.90 -5.93 25.62
C SER A 271 -28.90 -5.04 24.88
N MET A 272 -29.02 -4.95 23.55
CA MET A 272 -28.26 -3.98 22.78
C MET A 272 -28.92 -2.60 22.89
N HIS A 273 -28.25 -1.68 23.58
CA HIS A 273 -28.61 -0.27 23.57
C HIS A 273 -27.77 0.43 22.50
N PHE A 274 -28.44 0.92 21.46
CA PHE A 274 -27.85 1.74 20.40
C PHE A 274 -27.82 3.21 20.82
#